data_AF-A0A0F9L6E1-F1
#
_entry.id   AF-A0A0F9L6E1-F1
#
_cell.length_a   1.000
_cell.length_b   1.000
_cell.length_c   1.000
_cell.angle_alpha   90.00
_cell.angle_beta   90.00
_cell.angle_gamma   90.00
#
_symmetry.space_group_name_H-M   'P 1'
#
loop_
_entity.id
_entity.type
_entity.pdbx_description
1 polymer ?
#
loop_
_entity_poly.entity_id
_entity_poly.type
_entity_poly.pdbx_seq_one_letter_code
_entity_poly.pdbx_strand_id
1 'polypeptide(L)'
;MAIDKFRTQYPTGQALYILLWNEDQQIAYGVGEVFEDYGTSSRTAADYAINMTEEESSGYYVASWPSWVARGNYDVVVKVRATGTPLDSDTGFGPVEKYWTGSALAVDPETNAVNICNRALAKIGGGEDALTITALGDGTPTSDLCNLLYTPARKPVLKRMKPQEVSFYADLGAQSAFAGEKAEWDHVFDLPSDNLIVCRQTDERYHRINYRYEIKQNKLFTNVFSNEDGDSAYIEYIKNETDGSVFSEEVINSIATLMAADLTPRITGGEWGWKRRQELIDEFESLVLLNSTGINLSMQHHDEHQRESKFSWLGGRWTDEDYDHFIS
;
A
#
# COMPACT_ATOMS: atom_id res chain seq x y z
N MET A 1 -1.45 -3.33 -6.44
CA MET A 1 -2.80 -2.96 -5.95
C MET A 1 -3.67 -2.59 -7.14
N ALA A 2 -4.44 -3.53 -7.68
CA ALA A 2 -5.44 -3.20 -8.70
C ALA A 2 -6.75 -2.88 -7.99
N ILE A 3 -7.14 -1.61 -8.07
CA ILE A 3 -8.22 -1.03 -7.29
C ILE A 3 -9.55 -1.34 -7.99
N ASP A 4 -10.15 -2.49 -7.66
CA ASP A 4 -11.51 -2.88 -8.10
C ASP A 4 -12.60 -1.92 -7.60
N LYS A 5 -12.27 -1.12 -6.59
CA LYS A 5 -13.15 -0.14 -5.98
C LYS A 5 -12.39 1.14 -5.70
N PHE A 6 -12.86 2.26 -6.23
CA PHE A 6 -12.35 3.55 -5.77
C PHE A 6 -12.59 3.67 -4.26
N ARG A 7 -11.51 3.90 -3.49
CA ARG A 7 -11.55 4.04 -2.03
C ARG A 7 -11.08 5.44 -1.63
N THR A 8 -11.79 6.04 -0.69
CA THR A 8 -11.40 7.31 -0.08
C THR A 8 -11.75 7.32 1.41
N GLN A 9 -11.07 8.17 2.18
CA GLN A 9 -11.34 8.36 3.61
C GLN A 9 -12.13 9.66 3.82
N TYR A 10 -13.16 9.61 4.65
CA TYR A 10 -13.99 10.76 5.02
C TYR A 10 -14.62 10.53 6.40
N PRO A 11 -15.08 11.56 7.14
CA PRO A 11 -15.82 11.34 8.39
C PRO A 11 -16.95 10.29 8.25
N THR A 12 -17.11 9.47 9.29
CA THR A 12 -18.10 8.38 9.31
C THR A 12 -19.55 8.88 9.23
N GLY A 13 -20.46 8.06 8.69
CA GLY A 13 -21.89 8.34 8.62
C GLY A 13 -22.31 9.36 7.55
N GLN A 14 -21.42 9.68 6.61
CA GLN A 14 -21.69 10.59 5.49
C GLN A 14 -22.22 9.83 4.28
N ALA A 15 -22.96 10.52 3.41
CA ALA A 15 -23.40 9.96 2.14
C ALA A 15 -22.55 10.51 1.01
N LEU A 16 -21.67 9.67 0.45
CA LEU A 16 -20.76 10.06 -0.62
C LEU A 16 -21.16 9.45 -1.96
N TYR A 17 -20.76 10.11 -3.04
CA TYR A 17 -20.82 9.57 -4.40
C TYR A 17 -19.62 10.06 -5.21
N ILE A 18 -19.32 9.36 -6.30
CA ILE A 18 -18.32 9.81 -7.27
C ILE A 18 -18.97 10.22 -8.57
N LEU A 19 -18.33 11.16 -9.25
CA LEU A 19 -18.47 11.45 -10.66
C LEU A 19 -17.20 10.98 -11.36
N LEU A 20 -17.36 10.19 -12.41
CA LEU A 20 -16.26 9.54 -13.13
C LEU A 20 -16.10 10.18 -14.51
N TRP A 21 -14.91 10.68 -14.81
CA TRP A 21 -14.59 11.37 -16.05
C TRP A 21 -13.49 10.63 -16.81
N ASN A 22 -13.61 10.54 -18.14
CA ASN A 22 -12.57 9.97 -19.00
C ASN A 22 -11.53 11.04 -19.42
N GLU A 23 -10.50 10.62 -20.17
CA GLU A 23 -9.45 11.51 -20.70
C GLU A 23 -10.00 12.61 -21.64
N ASP A 24 -11.15 12.37 -22.27
CA ASP A 24 -11.85 13.33 -23.14
C ASP A 24 -12.75 14.32 -22.37
N GLN A 25 -12.67 14.34 -21.02
CA GLN A 25 -13.50 15.19 -20.14
C GLN A 25 -15.02 14.94 -20.28
N GLN A 26 -15.39 13.71 -20.61
CA GLN A 26 -16.78 13.25 -20.63
C GLN A 26 -17.09 12.50 -19.34
N ILE A 27 -18.33 12.61 -18.87
CA ILE A 27 -18.80 11.98 -17.64
C ILE A 27 -19.49 10.65 -17.90
N ALA A 28 -19.25 9.67 -17.02
CA ALA A 28 -19.89 8.36 -17.07
C ALA A 28 -21.39 8.46 -16.75
N TYR A 29 -22.24 8.11 -17.72
CA TYR A 29 -23.68 7.99 -17.53
C TYR A 29 -24.06 6.51 -17.34
N GLY A 30 -24.21 6.09 -16.08
CA GLY A 30 -24.38 4.69 -15.70
C GLY A 30 -25.58 4.00 -16.36
N VAL A 31 -26.70 4.71 -16.53
CA VAL A 31 -27.93 4.15 -17.14
C VAL A 31 -27.79 3.96 -18.66
N GLY A 32 -27.07 4.86 -19.33
CA GLY A 32 -26.85 4.77 -20.78
C GLY A 32 -25.63 3.95 -21.18
N GLU A 33 -24.80 3.57 -20.20
CA GLU A 33 -23.53 2.86 -20.40
C GLU A 33 -22.59 3.58 -21.39
N VAL A 34 -22.55 4.91 -21.31
CA VAL A 34 -21.75 5.77 -22.19
C VAL A 34 -21.03 6.86 -21.40
N PHE A 35 -19.93 7.33 -21.97
CA PHE A 35 -19.38 8.64 -21.63
C PHE A 35 -20.02 9.71 -22.51
N GLU A 36 -20.44 10.82 -21.91
CA GLU A 36 -21.08 11.95 -22.60
C GLU A 36 -20.75 13.28 -21.93
N ASP A 37 -21.12 14.40 -22.57
CA ASP A 37 -20.94 15.72 -21.98
C ASP A 37 -21.87 15.89 -20.75
N TYR A 38 -21.36 16.56 -19.71
CA TYR A 38 -22.14 16.84 -18.51
C TYR A 38 -23.37 17.70 -18.83
N GLY A 39 -24.55 17.27 -18.36
CA GLY A 39 -25.81 18.00 -18.58
C GLY A 39 -26.53 17.63 -19.87
N THR A 40 -26.03 16.64 -20.61
CA THR A 40 -26.70 16.12 -21.81
C THR A 40 -28.15 15.76 -21.47
N SER A 41 -29.10 16.23 -22.28
CA SER A 41 -30.54 16.03 -22.05
C SER A 41 -31.06 16.53 -20.69
N SER A 42 -30.46 17.60 -20.13
CA SER A 42 -30.83 18.17 -18.82
C SER A 42 -30.60 17.23 -17.63
N ARG A 43 -29.71 16.25 -17.79
CA ARG A 43 -29.24 15.41 -16.69
C ARG A 43 -28.48 16.24 -15.66
N THR A 44 -28.52 15.79 -14.43
CA THR A 44 -27.90 16.42 -13.26
C THR A 44 -26.94 15.45 -12.59
N ALA A 45 -26.27 15.88 -11.52
CA ALA A 45 -25.41 15.00 -10.73
C ALA A 45 -26.12 13.70 -10.28
N ALA A 46 -27.45 13.73 -10.08
CA ALA A 46 -28.21 12.54 -9.71
C ALA A 46 -28.18 11.43 -10.77
N ASP A 47 -28.08 11.80 -12.04
CA ASP A 47 -28.08 10.87 -13.17
C ASP A 47 -26.69 10.23 -13.41
N TYR A 48 -25.63 10.94 -13.01
CA TYR A 48 -24.24 10.52 -13.19
C TYR A 48 -23.63 9.90 -11.92
N ALA A 49 -24.30 10.03 -10.77
CA ALA A 49 -23.74 9.63 -9.48
C ALA A 49 -23.53 8.12 -9.36
N ILE A 50 -22.31 7.72 -9.01
CA ILE A 50 -21.99 6.36 -8.56
C ILE A 50 -21.89 6.39 -7.03
N ASN A 51 -22.84 5.74 -6.35
CA ASN A 51 -22.92 5.74 -4.90
C ASN A 51 -21.67 5.10 -4.28
N MET A 52 -21.14 5.72 -3.21
CA MET A 52 -20.14 5.08 -2.36
C MET A 52 -20.81 4.46 -1.13
N THR A 53 -20.24 3.38 -0.60
CA THR A 53 -20.68 2.71 0.63
C THR A 53 -19.58 2.79 1.67
N GLU A 54 -19.92 3.14 2.92
CA GLU A 54 -18.97 3.11 4.02
C GLU A 54 -18.69 1.66 4.45
N GLU A 55 -17.42 1.30 4.62
CA GLU A 55 -16.99 0.00 5.13
C GLU A 55 -17.03 0.01 6.66
N GLU A 56 -17.98 -0.71 7.26
CA GLU A 56 -18.03 -1.01 8.71
C GLU A 56 -17.89 0.21 9.64
N SER A 57 -18.43 1.37 9.25
CA SER A 57 -18.28 2.63 10.02
C SER A 57 -16.82 3.05 10.26
N SER A 58 -15.91 2.67 9.37
CA SER A 58 -14.48 2.93 9.49
C SER A 58 -14.06 4.34 9.03
N GLY A 59 -14.97 5.11 8.44
CA GLY A 59 -14.62 6.32 7.69
C GLY A 59 -13.99 6.05 6.32
N TYR A 60 -13.90 4.79 5.88
CA TYR A 60 -13.54 4.46 4.50
C TYR A 60 -14.77 4.20 3.65
N TYR A 61 -14.82 4.85 2.49
CA TYR A 61 -15.89 4.72 1.53
C TYR A 61 -15.38 4.09 0.26
N VAL A 62 -16.18 3.18 -0.31
CA VAL A 62 -15.84 2.47 -1.55
C VAL A 62 -16.95 2.59 -2.60
N ALA A 63 -16.55 2.77 -3.86
CA ALA A 63 -17.43 2.69 -5.04
C ALA A 63 -16.85 1.71 -6.06
N SER A 64 -17.71 0.87 -6.63
CA SER A 64 -17.32 -0.05 -7.71
C SER A 64 -17.29 0.69 -9.06
N TRP A 65 -16.36 0.32 -9.92
CA TRP A 65 -16.36 0.78 -11.32
C TRP A 65 -17.58 0.22 -12.06
N PRO A 66 -18.26 1.00 -12.93
CA PRO A 66 -19.30 0.45 -13.79
C PRO A 66 -18.70 -0.60 -14.73
N SER A 67 -19.38 -1.73 -14.91
CA SER A 67 -18.85 -2.89 -15.66
C SER A 67 -18.58 -2.62 -17.14
N TRP A 68 -19.20 -1.58 -17.72
CA TRP A 68 -19.00 -1.17 -19.11
C TRP A 68 -17.79 -0.25 -19.30
N VAL A 69 -17.21 0.28 -18.22
CA VAL A 69 -16.04 1.18 -18.29
C VAL A 69 -14.79 0.37 -18.64
N ALA A 70 -14.18 0.69 -19.77
CA ALA A 70 -12.98 0.03 -20.27
C ALA A 70 -11.72 0.39 -19.45
N ARG A 71 -10.65 -0.40 -19.60
CA ARG A 71 -9.33 -0.07 -19.04
C ARG A 71 -8.86 1.32 -19.49
N GLY A 72 -8.34 2.15 -18.59
CA GLY A 72 -7.86 3.50 -18.91
C GLY A 72 -7.54 4.37 -17.68
N ASN A 73 -7.06 5.59 -17.89
CA ASN A 73 -6.99 6.61 -16.84
C ASN A 73 -8.31 7.38 -16.78
N TYR A 74 -8.71 7.75 -15.56
CA TYR A 74 -9.95 8.46 -15.30
C TYR A 74 -9.75 9.47 -14.19
N ASP A 75 -10.45 10.60 -14.29
CA ASP A 75 -10.56 11.57 -13.22
C ASP A 75 -11.78 11.24 -12.36
N VAL A 76 -11.55 11.08 -11.05
CA VAL A 76 -12.62 10.81 -10.08
C VAL A 76 -12.83 12.04 -9.21
N VAL A 77 -14.06 12.54 -9.19
CA VAL A 77 -14.49 13.63 -8.30
C VAL A 77 -15.41 13.04 -7.24
N VAL A 78 -15.02 13.13 -5.97
CA VAL A 78 -15.85 12.68 -4.84
C VAL A 78 -16.71 13.84 -4.38
N LYS A 79 -17.99 13.58 -4.11
CA LYS A 79 -18.94 14.57 -3.59
C LYS A 79 -19.65 14.07 -2.33
N VAL A 80 -19.91 15.01 -1.43
CA VAL A 80 -20.65 14.81 -0.18
C VAL A 80 -22.08 15.26 -0.39
N ARG A 81 -23.06 14.37 -0.23
CA ARG A 81 -24.47 14.72 -0.39
C ARG A 81 -24.92 15.58 0.77
N ALA A 82 -25.41 16.78 0.47
CA ALA A 82 -26.08 17.60 1.47
C ALA A 82 -27.51 17.10 1.78
N THR A 83 -28.12 16.36 0.84
CA THR A 83 -29.50 15.87 0.94
C THR A 83 -29.61 14.39 0.51
N GLY A 84 -30.82 13.83 0.49
CA GLY A 84 -31.02 12.43 0.07
C GLY A 84 -30.67 12.15 -1.41
N THR A 85 -30.68 13.17 -2.26
CA THR A 85 -30.43 13.05 -3.71
C THR A 85 -29.16 13.83 -4.07
N PRO A 86 -28.27 13.29 -4.93
CA PRO A 86 -27.11 14.04 -5.42
C PRO A 86 -27.53 15.35 -6.10
N LEU A 87 -26.83 16.43 -5.80
CA LEU A 87 -27.07 17.75 -6.37
C LEU A 87 -25.80 18.28 -7.07
N ASP A 88 -25.99 19.10 -8.10
CA ASP A 88 -24.86 19.77 -8.76
C ASP A 88 -24.07 20.65 -7.78
N SER A 89 -24.78 21.22 -6.79
CA SER A 89 -24.23 22.07 -5.73
C SER A 89 -23.59 21.33 -4.55
N ASP A 90 -23.61 19.99 -4.53
CA ASP A 90 -22.95 19.22 -3.48
C ASP A 90 -21.44 19.50 -3.47
N THR A 91 -20.87 19.67 -2.28
CA THR A 91 -19.44 19.94 -2.08
C THR A 91 -18.62 18.73 -2.51
N GLY A 92 -17.57 18.96 -3.30
CA GLY A 92 -16.67 17.92 -3.77
C GLY A 92 -15.21 18.17 -3.48
N PHE A 93 -14.43 17.11 -3.60
CA PHE A 93 -12.97 17.12 -3.55
C PHE A 93 -12.42 16.21 -4.67
N GLY A 94 -11.36 16.68 -5.33
CA GLY A 94 -10.84 16.13 -6.58
C GLY A 94 -10.53 17.22 -7.62
N PRO A 95 -10.17 16.87 -8.87
CA PRO A 95 -10.11 15.51 -9.41
C PRO A 95 -8.93 14.70 -8.85
N VAL A 96 -9.11 13.39 -8.72
CA VAL A 96 -8.03 12.44 -8.44
C VAL A 96 -7.91 11.50 -9.64
N GLU A 97 -6.76 11.55 -10.31
CA GLU A 97 -6.47 10.63 -11.42
C GLU A 97 -6.33 9.20 -10.90
N LYS A 98 -7.01 8.27 -11.57
CA LYS A 98 -7.01 6.84 -11.25
C LYS A 98 -6.92 5.99 -12.51
N TYR A 99 -6.01 5.04 -12.49
CA TYR A 99 -5.93 4.01 -13.51
C TYR A 99 -6.87 2.84 -13.20
N TRP A 100 -7.78 2.55 -14.11
CA TRP A 100 -8.66 1.38 -14.08
C TRP A 100 -8.14 0.28 -15.00
N THR A 101 -8.11 -0.95 -14.51
CA THR A 101 -7.54 -2.13 -15.20
C THR A 101 -8.49 -2.78 -16.21
N GLY A 102 -9.77 -2.38 -16.26
CA GLY A 102 -10.76 -2.87 -17.23
C GLY A 102 -11.41 -4.22 -16.89
N SER A 103 -11.08 -4.78 -15.74
CA SER A 103 -11.77 -5.93 -15.16
C SER A 103 -11.75 -5.77 -13.65
N ALA A 104 -12.86 -6.08 -12.98
CA ALA A 104 -12.76 -6.54 -11.60
C ALA A 104 -11.81 -7.73 -11.66
N LEU A 105 -10.59 -7.59 -11.14
CA LEU A 105 -9.68 -8.72 -11.12
C LEU A 105 -10.37 -9.74 -10.24
N ALA A 106 -10.85 -10.84 -10.85
CA ALA A 106 -11.30 -11.99 -10.08
C ALA A 106 -10.22 -12.23 -9.04
N VAL A 107 -10.56 -12.10 -7.75
CA VAL A 107 -9.62 -12.33 -6.64
C VAL A 107 -8.90 -13.60 -7.00
N ASP A 108 -7.64 -13.48 -7.44
CA ASP A 108 -6.96 -14.60 -8.05
C ASP A 108 -6.97 -15.68 -6.98
N PRO A 109 -7.56 -16.87 -7.27
CA PRO A 109 -7.47 -18.08 -6.51
C PRO A 109 -6.30 -18.05 -5.55
N GLU A 110 -5.17 -17.98 -6.26
CA GLU A 110 -3.81 -18.26 -5.88
C GLU A 110 -3.23 -17.31 -4.83
N THR A 111 -3.86 -16.16 -4.61
CA THR A 111 -3.34 -15.11 -3.71
C THR A 111 -4.07 -15.05 -2.37
N ASN A 112 -5.17 -15.79 -2.19
CA ASN A 112 -5.81 -15.94 -0.87
C ASN A 112 -4.84 -16.65 0.10
N ALA A 113 -4.90 -16.29 1.39
CA ALA A 113 -4.20 -16.97 2.47
C ALA A 113 -4.31 -18.51 2.42
N VAL A 114 -5.46 -19.07 2.00
CA VAL A 114 -5.64 -20.52 1.75
C VAL A 114 -4.63 -21.05 0.74
N ASN A 115 -4.40 -20.35 -0.36
CA ASN A 115 -3.50 -20.79 -1.41
C ASN A 115 -2.03 -20.56 -1.06
N ILE A 116 -1.70 -19.50 -0.32
CA ILE A 116 -0.38 -19.36 0.31
C ILE A 116 -0.12 -20.55 1.25
N CYS A 117 -1.15 -21.00 1.98
CA CYS A 117 -1.04 -22.17 2.84
C CYS A 117 -0.85 -23.47 2.07
N ASN A 118 -1.61 -23.68 1.00
CA ASN A 118 -1.43 -24.83 0.12
C ASN A 118 -0.03 -24.86 -0.53
N ARG A 119 0.51 -23.71 -0.93
CA ARG A 119 1.90 -23.60 -1.43
C ARG A 119 2.92 -23.98 -0.36
N ALA A 120 2.72 -23.57 0.89
CA ALA A 120 3.58 -23.97 1.99
C ALA A 120 3.51 -25.48 2.25
N LEU A 121 2.30 -26.07 2.24
CA LEU A 121 2.11 -27.51 2.43
C LEU A 121 2.76 -28.32 1.29
N ALA A 122 2.69 -27.84 0.05
CA ALA A 122 3.37 -28.44 -1.10
C ALA A 122 4.91 -28.41 -0.97
N LYS A 123 5.48 -27.41 -0.29
CA LYS A 123 6.93 -27.35 0.00
C LYS A 123 7.37 -28.39 1.04
N ILE A 124 6.44 -28.89 1.86
CA ILE A 124 6.69 -29.91 2.89
C ILE A 124 6.57 -31.31 2.30
N GLY A 125 5.44 -31.60 1.65
CA GLY A 125 5.12 -32.90 1.08
C GLY A 125 5.52 -32.96 -0.39
N GLY A 126 6.65 -33.61 -0.69
CA GLY A 126 7.21 -33.72 -2.04
C GLY A 126 6.39 -34.53 -3.05
N GLY A 127 5.17 -34.10 -3.36
CA GLY A 127 4.43 -34.51 -4.56
C GLY A 127 3.29 -35.52 -4.40
N GLU A 128 2.84 -35.86 -3.18
CA GLU A 128 1.62 -36.66 -3.00
C GLU A 128 0.51 -35.80 -2.36
N ASP A 129 -0.68 -35.84 -2.99
CA ASP A 129 -1.88 -34.99 -2.84
C ASP A 129 -2.51 -34.86 -1.42
N ALA A 130 -1.80 -35.24 -0.36
CA ALA A 130 -2.40 -35.50 0.96
C ALA A 130 -2.57 -34.28 1.89
N LEU A 131 -2.07 -33.08 1.53
CA LEU A 131 -2.05 -31.92 2.44
C LEU A 131 -2.57 -30.64 1.77
N THR A 132 -3.70 -30.71 1.05
CA THR A 132 -4.39 -29.49 0.61
C THR A 132 -5.53 -29.15 1.57
N ILE A 133 -5.77 -27.84 1.74
CA ILE A 133 -6.89 -27.29 2.51
C ILE A 133 -7.77 -26.46 1.58
N THR A 134 -9.08 -26.42 1.85
CA THR A 134 -10.04 -25.64 1.04
C THR A 134 -10.50 -24.36 1.72
N ALA A 135 -10.34 -24.28 3.05
CA ALA A 135 -10.57 -23.08 3.85
C ALA A 135 -9.60 -23.07 5.04
N LEU A 136 -9.42 -21.90 5.65
CA LEU A 136 -8.70 -21.74 6.92
C LEU A 136 -9.67 -21.90 8.09
N GLY A 137 -9.27 -22.68 9.11
CA GLY A 137 -10.10 -22.92 10.28
C GLY A 137 -11.32 -23.82 10.02
N ASP A 138 -11.23 -24.74 9.05
CA ASP A 138 -12.32 -25.67 8.73
C ASP A 138 -12.45 -26.84 9.75
N GLY A 139 -11.64 -26.82 10.81
CA GLY A 139 -11.62 -27.83 11.86
C GLY A 139 -10.75 -29.05 11.53
N THR A 140 -10.11 -29.09 10.34
CA THR A 140 -9.05 -30.06 10.10
C THR A 140 -7.77 -29.63 10.81
N PRO A 141 -6.99 -30.55 11.41
CA PRO A 141 -5.76 -30.19 12.12
C PRO A 141 -4.77 -29.40 11.27
N THR A 142 -4.69 -29.71 9.97
CA THR A 142 -3.82 -29.02 9.02
C THR A 142 -4.30 -27.59 8.74
N SER A 143 -5.61 -27.40 8.51
CA SER A 143 -6.18 -26.07 8.28
C SER A 143 -6.05 -25.17 9.51
N ASP A 144 -6.34 -25.69 10.70
CA ASP A 144 -6.22 -24.96 11.96
C ASP A 144 -4.76 -24.55 12.22
N LEU A 145 -3.81 -25.43 11.90
CA LEU A 145 -2.39 -25.15 12.04
C LEU A 145 -1.91 -24.09 11.03
N CYS A 146 -2.36 -24.17 9.77
CA CYS A 146 -2.10 -23.15 8.76
C CYS A 146 -2.66 -21.79 9.18
N ASN A 147 -3.90 -21.74 9.65
CA ASN A 147 -4.54 -20.52 10.15
C ASN A 147 -3.74 -19.90 11.32
N LEU A 148 -3.27 -20.74 12.24
CA LEU A 148 -2.46 -20.32 13.38
C LEU A 148 -1.10 -19.73 12.96
N LEU A 149 -0.44 -20.31 11.94
CA LEU A 149 0.92 -19.96 11.55
C LEU A 149 1.00 -18.89 10.44
N TYR A 150 -0.08 -18.65 9.69
CA TYR A 150 -0.08 -17.70 8.59
C TYR A 150 0.30 -16.27 9.02
N THR A 151 -0.39 -15.73 10.05
CA THR A 151 -0.10 -14.36 10.53
C THR A 151 1.32 -14.24 11.14
N PRO A 152 1.77 -15.18 11.99
CA PRO A 152 3.16 -15.21 12.48
C PRO A 152 4.23 -15.33 11.39
N ALA A 153 3.96 -15.99 10.27
CA ALA A 153 4.89 -16.08 9.14
C ALA A 153 4.87 -14.80 8.28
N ARG A 154 3.68 -14.26 7.97
CA ARG A 154 3.52 -13.08 7.12
C ARG A 154 4.25 -11.85 7.68
N LYS A 155 4.04 -11.54 8.97
CA LYS A 155 4.57 -10.30 9.57
C LYS A 155 6.11 -10.20 9.50
N PRO A 156 6.91 -11.21 9.88
CA PRO A 156 8.35 -11.20 9.70
C PRO A 156 8.79 -11.05 8.24
N VAL A 157 8.12 -11.72 7.28
CA VAL A 157 8.45 -11.58 5.86
C VAL A 157 8.30 -10.14 5.41
N LEU A 158 7.14 -9.50 5.67
CA LEU A 158 6.90 -8.11 5.30
C LEU A 158 7.90 -7.15 5.97
N LYS A 159 8.24 -7.38 7.25
CA LYS A 159 9.24 -6.56 7.97
C LYS A 159 10.64 -6.66 7.39
N ARG A 160 11.05 -7.85 6.94
CA ARG A 160 12.41 -8.10 6.43
C ARG A 160 12.55 -7.70 4.97
N MET A 161 11.57 -8.02 4.13
CA MET A 161 11.60 -7.71 2.71
C MET A 161 11.29 -6.25 2.42
N LYS A 162 10.42 -5.62 3.21
CA LYS A 162 9.91 -4.25 3.00
C LYS A 162 9.37 -4.04 1.56
N PRO A 163 8.39 -4.83 1.11
CA PRO A 163 7.91 -4.76 -0.27
C PRO A 163 7.30 -3.39 -0.57
N GLN A 164 7.46 -2.92 -1.81
CA GLN A 164 6.93 -1.62 -2.22
C GLN A 164 5.39 -1.61 -2.23
N GLU A 165 4.75 -2.74 -2.53
CA GLU A 165 3.29 -2.87 -2.62
C GLU A 165 2.57 -2.65 -1.28
N VAL A 166 3.33 -2.74 -0.16
CA VAL A 166 2.86 -2.50 1.20
C VAL A 166 3.61 -1.36 1.90
N SER A 167 4.38 -0.58 1.14
CA SER A 167 5.02 0.64 1.63
C SER A 167 4.03 1.80 1.50
N PHE A 168 3.84 2.54 2.60
CA PHE A 168 2.93 3.67 2.68
C PHE A 168 3.62 4.87 3.30
N TYR A 169 3.15 6.05 2.90
CA TYR A 169 3.47 7.31 3.56
C TYR A 169 2.34 7.67 4.52
N ALA A 170 2.69 8.17 5.69
CA ALA A 170 1.72 8.71 6.64
C ALA A 170 2.23 10.03 7.23
N ASP A 171 1.32 10.99 7.30
CA ASP A 171 1.39 12.11 8.22
C ASP A 171 0.88 11.62 9.58
N LEU A 172 1.71 11.75 10.62
CA LEU A 172 1.33 11.35 11.97
C LEU A 172 0.44 12.39 12.68
N GLY A 173 0.22 13.55 12.07
CA GLY A 173 -0.58 14.64 12.62
C GLY A 173 0.01 15.19 13.92
N ALA A 174 -0.86 15.57 14.85
CA ALA A 174 -0.46 16.20 16.10
C ALA A 174 0.36 15.27 17.00
N GLN A 175 1.26 15.85 17.80
CA GLN A 175 2.03 15.10 18.80
C GLN A 175 1.13 14.31 19.76
N SER A 176 1.59 13.10 20.08
CA SER A 176 0.99 12.24 21.07
C SER A 176 1.02 12.89 22.45
N ALA A 177 -0.05 12.73 23.23
CA ALA A 177 -0.13 13.08 24.66
C ALA A 177 0.69 12.10 25.54
N PHE A 178 1.93 11.78 25.15
CA PHE A 178 2.78 10.83 25.86
C PHE A 178 3.21 11.39 27.22
N ALA A 179 2.80 10.72 28.30
CA ALA A 179 3.05 11.16 29.67
C ALA A 179 4.36 10.60 30.28
N GLY A 180 5.12 9.78 29.55
CA GLY A 180 6.37 9.20 30.02
C GLY A 180 7.60 10.09 29.79
N GLU A 181 8.75 9.66 30.31
CA GLU A 181 10.04 10.32 30.05
C GLU A 181 10.46 10.12 28.58
N LYS A 182 10.71 11.24 27.87
CA LYS A 182 11.14 11.22 26.46
C LYS A 182 12.65 11.04 26.28
N ALA A 183 13.42 10.98 27.36
CA ALA A 183 14.88 10.99 27.36
C ALA A 183 15.45 12.19 26.58
N GLU A 184 16.20 11.95 25.49
CA GLU A 184 16.80 12.98 24.64
C GLU A 184 15.89 13.45 23.49
N TRP A 185 14.65 12.96 23.43
CA TRP A 185 13.72 13.22 22.34
C TRP A 185 12.76 14.39 22.64
N ASP A 186 12.60 15.30 21.69
CA ASP A 186 11.72 16.48 21.85
C ASP A 186 10.25 16.15 21.56
N HIS A 187 10.01 15.30 20.55
CA HIS A 187 8.70 15.03 19.98
C HIS A 187 8.35 13.54 20.02
N VAL A 188 7.06 13.25 20.21
CA VAL A 188 6.52 11.89 20.24
C VAL A 188 5.23 11.87 19.43
N PHE A 189 5.09 10.91 18.53
CA PHE A 189 3.91 10.74 17.68
C PHE A 189 3.36 9.31 17.78
N ASP A 190 2.04 9.19 17.66
CA ASP A 190 1.37 7.90 17.54
C ASP A 190 1.62 7.29 16.17
N LEU A 191 2.04 6.03 16.11
CA LEU A 191 2.15 5.32 14.83
C LEU A 191 0.76 4.85 14.36
N PRO A 192 0.56 4.68 13.04
CA PRO A 192 -0.64 4.03 12.52
C PRO A 192 -0.88 2.68 13.20
N SER A 193 -2.15 2.34 13.47
CA SER A 193 -2.50 1.09 14.17
C SER A 193 -2.12 -0.17 13.38
N ASP A 194 -1.96 -0.04 12.08
CA ASP A 194 -1.51 -1.07 11.15
C ASP A 194 -0.01 -1.01 10.85
N ASN A 195 0.79 -0.20 11.57
CA ASN A 195 2.24 -0.16 11.38
C ASN A 195 2.90 -1.51 11.74
N LEU A 196 3.70 -2.09 10.82
CA LEU A 196 4.60 -3.21 11.15
C LEU A 196 6.00 -2.75 11.52
N ILE A 197 6.54 -1.83 10.73
CA ILE A 197 7.87 -1.24 10.90
C ILE A 197 7.91 0.11 10.20
N VAL A 198 8.51 1.10 10.86
CA VAL A 198 8.88 2.37 10.22
C VAL A 198 10.15 2.14 9.41
N CYS A 199 10.12 2.46 8.11
CA CYS A 199 11.28 2.39 7.25
C CYS A 199 12.19 3.61 7.46
N ARG A 200 11.59 4.80 7.47
CA ARG A 200 12.26 6.08 7.72
C ARG A 200 11.26 7.17 8.05
N GLN A 201 11.74 8.23 8.72
CA GLN A 201 11.05 9.52 8.75
C GLN A 201 11.40 10.29 7.47
N THR A 202 10.39 10.87 6.81
CA THR A 202 10.51 11.64 5.55
C THR A 202 10.00 13.06 5.78
N ASP A 203 10.10 13.93 4.78
CA ASP A 203 9.43 15.24 4.79
C ASP A 203 8.20 15.28 3.86
N GLU A 204 7.44 16.38 3.91
CA GLU A 204 6.22 16.60 3.11
C GLU A 204 6.47 16.63 1.59
N ARG A 205 7.69 17.01 1.20
CA ARG A 205 8.12 17.11 -0.20
C ARG A 205 8.78 15.82 -0.71
N TYR A 206 8.69 14.73 0.06
CA TYR A 206 9.30 13.44 -0.27
C TYR A 206 10.82 13.52 -0.49
N HIS A 207 11.52 14.53 0.06
CA HIS A 207 12.97 14.57 -0.01
C HIS A 207 13.58 13.45 0.83
N ARG A 208 14.72 12.94 0.36
CA ARG A 208 15.47 11.81 0.92
C ARG A 208 16.21 12.17 2.24
N ILE A 209 15.68 13.09 3.04
CA ILE A 209 16.29 13.46 4.32
C ILE A 209 16.02 12.33 5.32
N ASN A 210 17.09 11.78 5.90
CA ASN A 210 16.99 10.75 6.91
C ASN A 210 17.14 11.40 8.29
N TYR A 211 16.01 11.64 8.96
CA TYR A 211 16.01 12.17 10.32
C TYR A 211 16.39 11.08 11.33
N ARG A 212 17.04 11.49 12.42
CA ARG A 212 17.30 10.59 13.54
C ARG A 212 15.98 10.36 14.29
N TYR A 213 15.59 9.10 14.47
CA TYR A 213 14.39 8.74 15.22
C TYR A 213 14.61 7.43 16.01
N GLU A 214 13.70 7.15 16.93
CA GLU A 214 13.60 5.88 17.63
C GLU A 214 12.14 5.44 17.75
N ILE A 215 11.89 4.13 17.65
CA ILE A 215 10.56 3.55 17.83
C ILE A 215 10.48 2.85 19.19
N LYS A 216 9.59 3.33 20.05
CA LYS A 216 9.31 2.73 21.36
C LYS A 216 7.81 2.70 21.61
N GLN A 217 7.30 1.59 22.16
CA GLN A 217 5.89 1.47 22.56
C GLN A 217 4.88 1.87 21.46
N ASN A 218 5.15 1.51 20.20
CA ASN A 218 4.34 1.89 19.04
C ASN A 218 4.22 3.41 18.81
N LYS A 219 5.26 4.17 19.16
CA LYS A 219 5.36 5.62 18.96
C LYS A 219 6.68 5.97 18.29
N LEU A 220 6.66 7.02 17.47
CA LEU A 220 7.85 7.64 16.88
C LEU A 220 8.39 8.69 17.84
N PHE A 221 9.65 8.56 18.26
CA PHE A 221 10.39 9.56 19.01
C PHE A 221 11.38 10.25 18.07
N THR A 222 11.34 11.57 17.98
CA THR A 222 12.19 12.36 17.07
C THR A 222 12.42 13.77 17.62
N ASN A 223 13.43 14.46 17.10
CA ASN A 223 13.73 15.87 17.44
C ASN A 223 13.31 16.85 16.35
N VAL A 224 12.66 16.35 15.29
CA VAL A 224 12.38 17.14 14.10
C VAL A 224 10.93 16.91 13.67
N PHE A 225 10.19 18.02 13.52
CA PHE A 225 8.99 18.06 12.69
C PHE A 225 9.40 18.01 11.23
N SER A 226 8.73 17.19 10.43
CA SER A 226 9.10 17.01 9.03
C SER A 226 8.06 17.53 8.04
N ASN A 227 7.00 18.18 8.54
CA ASN A 227 6.11 18.99 7.72
C ASN A 227 6.55 20.46 7.67
N GLU A 228 6.06 21.21 6.69
CA GLU A 228 6.44 22.63 6.53
C GLU A 228 5.93 23.51 7.67
N ASP A 229 4.76 23.18 8.23
CA ASP A 229 4.14 23.96 9.30
C ASP A 229 4.73 23.68 10.69
N GLY A 230 5.60 22.67 10.81
CA GLY A 230 6.34 22.38 12.03
C GLY A 230 5.49 21.82 13.18
N ASP A 231 4.46 21.03 12.87
CA ASP A 231 3.56 20.43 13.86
C ASP A 231 3.37 18.90 13.73
N SER A 232 3.90 18.28 12.67
CA SER A 232 3.76 16.85 12.40
C SER A 232 5.06 16.17 11.93
N ALA A 233 5.02 14.83 11.86
CA ALA A 233 6.08 14.02 11.30
C ALA A 233 5.53 13.13 10.19
N TYR A 234 6.18 13.16 9.03
CA TYR A 234 5.94 12.23 7.93
C TYR A 234 6.84 11.00 8.07
N ILE A 235 6.28 9.83 7.79
CA ILE A 235 7.02 8.56 7.77
C ILE A 235 6.72 7.77 6.51
N GLU A 236 7.71 6.99 6.08
CA GLU A 236 7.50 5.83 5.23
C GLU A 236 7.50 4.58 6.13
N TYR A 237 6.50 3.73 5.99
CA TYR A 237 6.36 2.52 6.80
C TYR A 237 5.78 1.34 6.03
N ILE A 238 6.01 0.14 6.55
CA ILE A 238 5.37 -1.07 6.05
C ILE A 238 4.07 -1.27 6.82
N LYS A 239 2.96 -1.28 6.09
CA LYS A 239 1.62 -1.57 6.60
C LYS A 239 1.46 -3.08 6.89
N ASN A 240 0.70 -3.42 7.92
CA ASN A 240 0.27 -4.78 8.25
C ASN A 240 -0.85 -5.22 7.32
N GLU A 241 -0.55 -5.26 6.03
CA GLU A 241 -1.50 -5.65 5.00
C GLU A 241 -1.92 -7.11 5.19
N THR A 242 -3.23 -7.33 5.11
CA THR A 242 -3.86 -8.64 5.32
C THR A 242 -4.36 -9.24 4.03
N ASP A 243 -4.59 -8.42 3.01
CA ASP A 243 -5.01 -8.87 1.71
C ASP A 243 -3.83 -9.52 0.95
N GLY A 244 -3.88 -10.85 0.79
CA GLY A 244 -2.85 -11.58 0.08
C GLY A 244 -2.77 -11.25 -1.42
N SER A 245 -3.83 -10.67 -2.00
CA SER A 245 -3.88 -10.32 -3.42
C SER A 245 -3.01 -9.14 -3.80
N VAL A 246 -2.54 -8.34 -2.84
CA VAL A 246 -1.64 -7.23 -3.12
C VAL A 246 -0.16 -7.63 -3.15
N PHE A 247 0.16 -8.84 -2.68
CA PHE A 247 1.55 -9.30 -2.59
C PHE A 247 2.08 -9.76 -3.94
N SER A 248 3.33 -9.43 -4.23
CA SER A 248 4.04 -10.00 -5.38
C SER A 248 4.24 -11.51 -5.20
N GLU A 249 4.48 -12.21 -6.31
CA GLU A 249 4.76 -13.65 -6.29
C GLU A 249 5.98 -13.99 -5.44
N GLU A 250 6.99 -13.11 -5.37
CA GLU A 250 8.17 -13.26 -4.52
C GLU A 250 7.84 -13.13 -3.03
N VAL A 251 6.95 -12.21 -2.67
CA VAL A 251 6.47 -12.05 -1.29
C VAL A 251 5.64 -13.28 -0.91
N ILE A 252 4.72 -13.71 -1.77
CA ILE A 252 3.90 -14.92 -1.59
C ILE A 252 4.79 -16.14 -1.36
N ASN A 253 5.81 -16.35 -2.22
CA ASN A 253 6.74 -17.46 -2.08
C ASN A 253 7.56 -17.39 -0.80
N SER A 254 7.99 -16.19 -0.39
CA SER A 254 8.74 -16.01 0.87
C SER A 254 7.87 -16.31 2.09
N ILE A 255 6.60 -15.88 2.11
CA ILE A 255 5.64 -16.22 3.17
C ILE A 255 5.41 -17.72 3.20
N ALA A 256 5.15 -18.34 2.04
CA ALA A 256 4.91 -19.77 1.94
C ALA A 256 6.12 -20.59 2.41
N THR A 257 7.35 -20.20 2.04
CA THR A 257 8.58 -20.88 2.45
C THR A 257 8.82 -20.77 3.96
N LEU A 258 8.68 -19.58 4.56
CA LEU A 258 8.81 -19.41 6.01
C LEU A 258 7.74 -20.21 6.76
N MET A 259 6.49 -20.16 6.28
CA MET A 259 5.41 -20.92 6.89
C MET A 259 5.62 -22.44 6.76
N ALA A 260 6.12 -22.91 5.62
CA ALA A 260 6.49 -24.31 5.42
C ALA A 260 7.57 -24.75 6.43
N ALA A 261 8.57 -23.90 6.70
CA ALA A 261 9.60 -24.17 7.70
C ALA A 261 9.01 -24.37 9.10
N ASP A 262 8.02 -23.56 9.48
CA ASP A 262 7.35 -23.66 10.79
C ASP A 262 6.36 -24.83 10.89
N LEU A 263 5.73 -25.21 9.77
CA LEU A 263 4.83 -26.36 9.67
C LEU A 263 5.58 -27.70 9.69
N THR A 264 6.73 -27.79 9.02
CA THR A 264 7.48 -29.03 8.80
C THR A 264 7.72 -29.88 10.08
N PRO A 265 8.26 -29.35 11.19
CA PRO A 265 8.53 -30.17 12.38
C PRO A 265 7.24 -30.66 13.06
N ARG A 266 6.09 -30.03 12.79
CA ARG A 266 4.79 -30.38 13.36
C ARG A 266 4.06 -31.44 12.53
N ILE A 267 4.25 -31.42 11.20
CA ILE A 267 3.59 -32.36 10.29
C ILE A 267 4.38 -33.66 10.15
N THR A 268 5.69 -33.58 9.85
CA THR A 268 6.46 -34.80 9.52
C THR A 268 7.18 -35.40 10.73
N GLY A 269 7.50 -34.58 11.74
CA GLY A 269 8.20 -35.00 12.94
C GLY A 269 9.61 -35.57 12.69
N GLY A 270 10.26 -36.02 13.75
CA GLY A 270 11.56 -36.69 13.70
C GLY A 270 12.71 -35.80 13.20
N GLU A 271 13.89 -36.41 13.00
CA GLU A 271 15.10 -35.73 12.52
C GLU A 271 14.92 -35.15 11.10
N TRP A 272 14.17 -35.86 10.25
CA TRP A 272 13.89 -35.40 8.89
C TRP A 272 13.13 -34.06 8.88
N GLY A 273 12.11 -33.90 9.73
CA GLY A 273 11.36 -32.65 9.81
C GLY A 273 12.22 -31.47 10.24
N TRP A 274 13.14 -31.67 11.18
CA TRP A 274 14.08 -30.62 11.61
C TRP A 274 15.09 -30.26 10.51
N LYS A 275 15.62 -31.25 9.80
CA LYS A 275 16.51 -31.02 8.66
C LYS A 275 15.80 -30.23 7.57
N ARG A 276 14.60 -30.65 7.17
CA ARG A 276 13.81 -29.98 6.13
C ARG A 276 13.42 -28.55 6.52
N ARG A 277 13.11 -28.31 7.80
CA ARG A 277 12.91 -26.96 8.32
C ARG A 277 14.14 -26.07 8.09
N GLN A 278 15.34 -26.58 8.35
CA GLN A 278 16.56 -25.79 8.17
C GLN A 278 16.78 -25.44 6.68
N GLU A 279 16.59 -26.40 5.78
CA GLU A 279 16.67 -26.17 4.33
C GLU A 279 15.70 -25.07 3.86
N LEU A 280 14.47 -25.07 4.38
CA LEU A 280 13.46 -24.06 4.06
C LEU A 280 13.81 -22.68 4.65
N ILE A 281 14.44 -22.61 5.82
CA ILE A 281 14.96 -21.34 6.36
C ILE A 281 16.06 -20.80 5.46
N ASP A 282 16.99 -21.64 5.02
CA ASP A 282 18.08 -21.22 4.13
C ASP A 282 17.54 -20.73 2.76
N GLU A 283 16.50 -21.38 2.24
CA GLU A 283 15.76 -20.94 1.04
C GLU A 283 15.10 -19.57 1.27
N PHE A 284 14.41 -19.40 2.41
CA PHE A 284 13.78 -18.13 2.77
C PHE A 284 14.78 -16.99 2.88
N GLU A 285 15.92 -17.20 3.55
CA GLU A 285 16.99 -16.20 3.66
C GLU A 285 17.50 -15.78 2.27
N SER A 286 17.64 -16.73 1.34
CA SER A 286 18.04 -16.46 -0.04
C SER A 286 17.01 -15.59 -0.79
N LEU A 287 15.71 -15.88 -0.62
CA LEU A 287 14.62 -15.11 -1.24
C LEU A 287 14.55 -13.68 -0.70
N VAL A 288 14.72 -13.49 0.62
CA VAL A 288 14.68 -12.17 1.25
C VAL A 288 15.86 -11.30 0.79
N LEU A 289 17.07 -11.89 0.71
CA LEU A 289 18.27 -11.16 0.29
C LEU A 289 18.13 -10.61 -1.13
N LEU A 290 17.72 -11.45 -2.08
CA LEU A 290 17.54 -11.06 -3.49
C LEU A 290 16.58 -9.87 -3.64
N ASN A 291 15.44 -9.92 -2.96
CA ASN A 291 14.45 -8.84 -3.02
C ASN A 291 14.91 -7.57 -2.34
N SER A 292 15.59 -7.68 -1.19
CA SER A 292 16.15 -6.51 -0.51
C SER A 292 17.19 -5.78 -1.38
N THR A 293 17.96 -6.51 -2.18
CA THR A 293 18.91 -5.91 -3.13
C THR A 293 18.23 -5.26 -4.34
N GLY A 294 17.18 -5.89 -4.88
CA GLY A 294 16.42 -5.34 -6.01
C GLY A 294 15.72 -4.02 -5.66
N ILE A 295 15.09 -3.95 -4.48
CA ILE A 295 14.44 -2.73 -3.97
C ILE A 295 15.49 -1.63 -3.71
N ASN A 296 16.62 -1.96 -3.09
CA ASN A 296 17.69 -0.99 -2.90
C ASN A 296 18.22 -0.43 -4.24
N LEU A 297 18.36 -1.28 -5.27
CA LEU A 297 18.83 -0.86 -6.58
C LEU A 297 17.81 0.00 -7.35
N SER A 298 16.52 -0.34 -7.30
CA SER A 298 15.49 0.50 -7.95
C SER A 298 15.31 1.84 -7.24
N MET A 299 15.44 1.89 -5.91
CA MET A 299 15.46 3.14 -5.14
C MET A 299 16.73 3.98 -5.41
N GLN A 300 17.86 3.32 -5.69
CA GLN A 300 19.12 3.98 -6.07
C GLN A 300 19.09 4.49 -7.52
N HIS A 301 18.44 3.81 -8.46
CA HIS A 301 18.45 4.24 -9.87
C HIS A 301 17.64 5.52 -10.17
N HIS A 302 16.78 5.97 -9.25
CA HIS A 302 16.21 7.32 -9.32
C HIS A 302 17.19 8.43 -8.87
N ASP A 303 18.39 8.10 -8.37
CA ASP A 303 19.44 9.11 -8.04
C ASP A 303 20.31 9.49 -9.25
N GLU A 304 20.25 8.78 -10.38
CA GLU A 304 21.16 9.02 -11.51
C GLU A 304 20.43 9.62 -12.72
N HIS A 305 20.01 10.89 -12.62
CA HIS A 305 20.00 11.95 -13.66
C HIS A 305 18.98 13.05 -13.30
N GLN A 306 19.26 14.35 -13.31
CA GLN A 306 20.44 15.12 -13.68
C GLN A 306 20.81 16.02 -12.50
N ARG A 307 22.07 16.00 -12.04
CA ARG A 307 22.65 17.28 -11.62
C ARG A 307 22.53 18.15 -12.85
N GLU A 308 21.69 19.19 -12.79
CA GLU A 308 21.71 20.24 -13.81
C GLU A 308 23.18 20.57 -14.05
N SER A 309 23.69 20.35 -15.26
CA SER A 309 25.01 20.85 -15.57
C SER A 309 24.92 22.35 -15.35
N LYS A 310 25.75 22.91 -14.46
CA LYS A 310 25.96 24.36 -14.25
C LYS A 310 26.56 25.05 -15.49
N PHE A 311 26.14 24.62 -16.67
CA PHE A 311 26.63 25.04 -17.95
C PHE A 311 25.43 25.19 -18.87
N SER A 312 24.94 26.42 -18.99
CA SER A 312 24.03 26.79 -20.05
C SER A 312 24.83 27.07 -21.31
N TRP A 313 24.46 26.45 -22.43
CA TRP A 313 25.10 26.71 -23.72
C TRP A 313 24.52 28.00 -24.31
N LEU A 314 25.26 29.10 -24.16
CA LEU A 314 24.98 30.36 -24.85
C LEU A 314 26.01 30.56 -25.98
N GLY A 315 25.73 29.94 -27.14
CA GLY A 315 26.25 30.43 -28.42
C GLY A 315 27.78 30.49 -28.59
N GLY A 316 28.52 29.47 -28.12
CA GLY A 316 29.89 29.21 -28.62
C GLY A 316 31.02 28.99 -27.61
N ARG A 317 30.81 29.08 -26.29
CA ARG A 317 31.79 28.69 -25.25
C ARG A 317 31.11 28.26 -23.95
N TRP A 318 31.76 27.36 -23.21
CA TRP A 318 31.39 26.96 -21.85
C TRP A 318 31.95 27.98 -20.86
N THR A 319 31.13 28.51 -19.95
CA THR A 319 31.57 29.34 -18.81
C THR A 319 30.97 28.80 -17.52
N ASP A 320 31.78 28.72 -16.48
CA ASP A 320 31.40 28.30 -15.12
C ASP A 320 30.90 29.53 -14.35
N GLU A 321 29.72 29.46 -13.76
CA GLU A 321 29.03 30.61 -13.13
C GLU A 321 29.69 31.12 -11.83
N ASP A 322 30.67 30.38 -11.29
CA ASP A 322 31.28 30.71 -9.99
C ASP A 322 32.53 31.64 -10.09
N TYR A 323 32.82 32.26 -11.24
CA TYR A 323 34.10 32.99 -11.48
C TYR A 323 34.02 34.53 -11.51
N ASP A 324 33.01 35.18 -10.92
CA ASP A 324 32.87 36.65 -11.02
C ASP A 324 32.70 37.43 -9.71
N HIS A 325 33.29 36.94 -8.60
CA HIS A 325 33.36 37.69 -7.34
C HIS A 325 34.77 37.73 -6.75
N PHE A 326 35.74 38.35 -7.43
CA PHE A 326 36.91 38.97 -6.78
C PHE A 326 37.57 40.03 -7.70
N ILE A 327 36.95 41.20 -7.81
CA ILE A 327 37.67 42.47 -8.02
C ILE A 327 37.06 43.53 -7.10
N SER A 328 37.77 43.80 -6.00
CA SER A 328 37.87 45.12 -5.37
C SER A 328 39.25 45.27 -4.79
#